data_AF-A0A381DJT1-F1
#
_entry.id   AF-A0A381DJT1-F1
#
_cell.length_a   1.000
_cell.length_b   1.000
_cell.length_c   1.000
_cell.angle_alpha   90.00
_cell.angle_beta   90.00
_cell.angle_gamma   90.00
#
_symmetry.space_group_name_H-M   'P 1'
#
loop_
_entity.id
_entity.type
_entity.pdbx_description
1 polymer ?
#
loop_
_entity_poly.entity_id
_entity_poly.type
_entity_poly.pdbx_seq_one_letter_code
_entity_poly.pdbx_strand_id
1 'polypeptide(L)'
;MKARKYIIYSILYATIVFVLVYTLNNGEYTLSLMGFNINLLIATWFVVPLAFFILLSIFHMAYQNFEIYLQNRALKRDTKIYDEMISEIMLGFDSNKEFKTKAFDNASEVLKSLSPWKNIDHINSKNEDLKEIFNIVKDAKNGIPVDIKKYKLPKENPLYIQNELNKIATLADYYLDILKSNSENINPLFITKAKEKLISTGNYENIMKFNDSFTEAQTLILINRHINKDDKFEIKQGELLNLLKKCDLSENGFIIIAQTFQNKIPPEAIMQTFKNLSSYNQKAQKAYLYILYDLQMLDEIREIVSSSEDDDYLEFKTMLFLRDNGQKAPLKLFFNDRF
;
A
#
# COMPACT_ATOMS: atom_id res chain seq x y z
N MET A 1 10.73 -4.82 -50.54
CA MET A 1 10.03 -4.88 -51.85
C MET A 1 9.00 -6.02 -51.79
N LYS A 2 7.72 -5.82 -52.16
CA LYS A 2 6.74 -6.95 -52.10
C LYS A 2 7.25 -8.09 -53.00
N ALA A 3 7.27 -9.33 -52.52
CA ALA A 3 7.82 -10.50 -53.26
C ALA A 3 7.31 -10.59 -54.70
N ARG A 4 6.03 -10.23 -54.92
CA ARG A 4 5.41 -10.11 -56.24
C ARG A 4 6.15 -9.15 -57.19
N LYS A 5 6.60 -7.99 -56.70
CA LYS A 5 7.36 -7.02 -57.50
C LYS A 5 8.75 -7.55 -57.84
N TYR A 6 9.43 -8.17 -56.88
CA TYR A 6 10.76 -8.76 -57.08
C TYR A 6 10.75 -9.84 -58.18
N ILE A 7 9.76 -10.74 -58.16
CA ILE A 7 9.61 -11.78 -59.19
C ILE A 7 9.40 -11.16 -60.58
N ILE A 8 8.53 -10.16 -60.70
CA ILE A 8 8.26 -9.48 -61.98
C ILE A 8 9.52 -8.80 -62.52
N TYR A 9 10.26 -8.05 -61.70
CA TYR A 9 11.47 -7.37 -62.15
C TYR A 9 12.61 -8.35 -62.47
N SER A 10 12.71 -9.46 -61.75
CA SER A 10 13.72 -10.49 -61.99
C SER A 10 13.48 -11.23 -63.31
N ILE A 11 12.21 -11.55 -63.64
CA ILE A 11 11.84 -12.14 -64.92
C ILE A 11 12.10 -11.14 -66.06
N LEU A 12 11.68 -9.88 -65.89
CA LEU A 12 11.93 -8.83 -66.88
C LEU A 12 13.43 -8.67 -67.15
N TYR A 13 14.26 -8.67 -66.10
CA TYR A 13 15.71 -8.61 -66.20
C TYR A 13 16.28 -9.82 -66.97
N ALA A 14 15.83 -11.04 -66.66
CA ALA A 14 16.26 -12.24 -67.37
C ALA A 14 15.89 -12.19 -68.87
N THR A 15 14.70 -11.69 -69.21
CA THR A 15 14.28 -11.50 -70.61
C THR A 15 15.14 -10.46 -71.32
N ILE A 16 15.46 -9.35 -70.67
CA ILE A 16 16.35 -8.32 -71.24
C ILE A 16 17.74 -8.90 -71.49
N VAL A 17 18.30 -9.65 -70.54
CA VAL A 17 19.60 -10.33 -70.70
C VAL A 17 19.56 -11.32 -71.85
N PHE A 18 18.49 -12.12 -71.98
CA PHE A 18 18.32 -13.06 -73.09
C PHE A 18 18.35 -12.35 -74.45
N VAL A 19 17.52 -11.32 -74.63
CA VAL A 19 17.42 -10.57 -75.88
C VAL A 19 18.76 -9.92 -76.23
N LEU A 20 19.44 -9.30 -75.26
CA LEU A 20 20.74 -8.65 -75.48
C LEU A 20 21.80 -9.65 -75.93
N VAL A 21 21.92 -10.81 -75.26
CA VAL A 21 22.92 -11.83 -75.62
C VAL A 21 22.59 -12.44 -76.98
N TYR A 22 21.32 -12.70 -77.27
CA TYR A 22 20.87 -13.20 -78.57
C TYR A 22 21.25 -12.24 -79.71
N THR A 23 20.95 -10.94 -79.57
CA THR A 23 21.28 -9.95 -80.60
C THR A 23 22.78 -9.79 -80.86
N LEU A 24 23.61 -10.01 -79.84
CA LEU A 24 25.07 -9.91 -79.95
C LEU A 24 25.71 -11.19 -80.49
N ASN A 25 25.13 -12.36 -80.17
CA ASN A 25 25.67 -13.65 -80.57
C ASN A 25 24.56 -14.70 -80.78
N ASN A 26 24.21 -14.91 -82.06
CA ASN A 26 23.23 -15.90 -82.51
C ASN A 26 23.81 -17.31 -82.69
N GLY A 27 25.03 -17.58 -82.22
CA GLY A 27 25.64 -18.90 -82.31
C GLY A 27 24.93 -19.94 -81.44
N GLU A 28 25.08 -21.20 -81.83
CA GLU A 28 24.65 -22.35 -81.05
C GLU A 28 25.86 -23.02 -80.39
N TYR A 29 25.65 -23.55 -79.19
CA TYR A 29 26.65 -24.32 -78.46
C TYR A 29 26.09 -25.71 -78.17
N THR A 30 26.79 -26.72 -78.66
CA THR A 30 26.44 -28.13 -78.43
C THR A 30 27.13 -28.64 -77.17
N LEU A 31 26.36 -28.91 -76.13
CA LEU A 31 26.82 -29.59 -74.93
C LEU A 31 26.67 -31.10 -75.12
N SER A 32 27.79 -31.83 -75.08
CA SER A 32 27.80 -33.29 -75.10
C SER A 32 27.98 -33.82 -73.68
N LEU A 33 26.96 -34.47 -73.12
CA LEU A 33 26.99 -35.03 -71.76
C LEU A 33 26.40 -36.45 -71.77
N MET A 34 27.15 -37.44 -71.26
CA MET A 34 26.73 -38.85 -71.18
C MET A 34 26.15 -39.41 -72.50
N GLY A 35 26.72 -39.05 -73.65
CA GLY A 35 26.29 -39.53 -74.97
C GLY A 35 25.08 -38.80 -75.56
N PHE A 36 24.49 -37.84 -74.86
CA PHE A 36 23.45 -36.95 -75.39
C PHE A 36 24.06 -35.63 -75.87
N ASN A 37 23.69 -35.20 -77.07
CA ASN A 37 24.07 -33.92 -77.64
C ASN A 37 22.89 -32.95 -77.54
N ILE A 38 23.04 -31.91 -76.72
CA ILE A 38 22.05 -30.85 -76.55
C ILE A 38 22.59 -29.61 -77.25
N ASN A 39 21.94 -29.20 -78.34
CA ASN A 39 22.30 -27.99 -79.07
C ASN A 39 21.37 -26.83 -78.65
N LEU A 40 21.94 -25.81 -78.02
CA LEU A 40 21.21 -24.64 -77.52
C LEU A 40 21.93 -23.35 -77.88
N LEU A 41 21.16 -22.28 -78.07
CA LEU A 41 21.71 -20.96 -78.33
C LEU A 41 22.60 -20.49 -77.17
N ILE A 42 23.66 -19.75 -77.51
CA ILE A 42 24.58 -19.18 -76.51
C ILE A 42 23.83 -18.33 -75.47
N ALA A 43 22.80 -17.58 -75.88
CA ALA A 43 21.95 -16.80 -74.98
C ALA A 43 21.31 -17.63 -73.87
N THR A 44 20.91 -18.88 -74.14
CA THR A 44 20.32 -19.78 -73.14
C THR A 44 21.32 -20.11 -72.04
N TRP A 45 22.60 -20.29 -72.38
CA TRP A 45 23.64 -20.60 -71.40
C TRP A 45 23.93 -19.46 -70.42
N PHE A 46 23.66 -18.21 -70.79
CA PHE A 46 23.77 -17.06 -69.87
C PHE A 46 22.54 -16.92 -68.96
N VAL A 47 21.36 -17.27 -69.46
CA VAL A 47 20.11 -17.16 -68.68
C VAL A 47 19.97 -18.29 -67.67
N VAL A 48 20.52 -19.49 -67.94
CA VAL A 48 20.42 -20.63 -67.02
C VAL A 48 21.01 -20.34 -65.62
N PRO A 49 22.26 -19.86 -65.47
CA PRO A 49 22.80 -19.48 -64.16
C PRO A 49 21.99 -18.35 -63.50
N LEU A 50 21.55 -17.36 -64.29
CA LEU A 50 20.74 -16.25 -63.79
C LEU A 50 19.39 -16.73 -63.24
N ALA A 51 18.69 -17.61 -63.97
CA ALA A 51 17.43 -18.21 -63.55
C ALA A 51 17.59 -19.02 -62.26
N PHE A 52 18.71 -19.74 -62.12
CA PHE A 52 19.05 -20.45 -60.89
C PHE A 52 19.21 -19.51 -59.69
N PHE A 53 19.90 -18.37 -59.85
CA PHE A 53 20.01 -17.36 -58.79
C PHE A 53 18.67 -16.73 -58.40
N ILE A 54 17.80 -16.46 -59.38
CA ILE A 54 16.44 -15.95 -59.13
C ILE A 54 15.65 -16.97 -58.30
N LEU A 55 15.75 -18.26 -58.63
CA LEU A 55 15.08 -19.33 -57.90
C LEU A 55 15.58 -19.42 -56.45
N LEU A 56 16.90 -19.39 -56.22
CA LEU A 56 17.48 -19.37 -54.87
C LEU A 56 17.00 -18.17 -54.06
N SER A 57 16.89 -17.01 -54.69
CA SER A 57 16.43 -15.78 -54.03
C SER A 57 14.95 -15.85 -53.64
N ILE A 58 14.10 -16.40 -54.51
CA ILE A 58 12.69 -16.68 -54.20
C ILE A 58 12.59 -17.65 -53.02
N PHE A 59 13.40 -18.71 -53.02
CA PHE A 59 13.42 -19.68 -51.92
C PHE A 59 13.83 -19.03 -50.59
N HIS A 60 14.86 -18.19 -50.58
CA HIS A 60 15.29 -17.45 -49.39
C HIS A 60 14.20 -16.52 -48.85
N MET A 61 13.52 -15.77 -49.72
CA MET A 61 12.38 -14.93 -49.32
C MET A 61 11.21 -15.77 -48.79
N ALA A 62 10.92 -16.92 -49.41
CA ALA A 62 9.88 -17.82 -48.94
C ALA A 62 10.21 -18.37 -47.54
N TYR A 63 11.46 -18.75 -47.30
CA TYR A 63 11.94 -19.23 -46.00
C TYR A 63 11.79 -18.16 -44.90
N GLN A 64 12.24 -16.93 -45.14
CA GLN A 64 12.09 -15.84 -44.17
C GLN A 64 10.61 -15.56 -43.83
N ASN A 65 9.75 -15.51 -44.85
CA ASN A 65 8.32 -15.30 -44.63
C ASN A 65 7.68 -16.47 -43.88
N PHE A 66 8.13 -17.70 -44.15
CA PHE A 66 7.68 -18.89 -43.45
C PHE A 66 8.10 -18.89 -41.97
N GLU A 67 9.35 -18.49 -41.68
CA GLU A 67 9.83 -18.33 -40.31
C GLU A 67 8.99 -17.30 -39.54
N ILE A 68 8.76 -16.12 -40.14
CA ILE A 68 7.90 -15.07 -39.56
C ILE A 68 6.47 -15.60 -39.35
N TYR A 69 5.93 -16.36 -40.30
CA TYR A 69 4.61 -16.98 -40.16
C TYR A 69 4.55 -17.95 -38.97
N LEU A 70 5.57 -18.79 -38.78
CA LEU A 70 5.66 -19.71 -37.64
C LEU A 70 5.75 -18.95 -36.31
N GLN A 71 6.58 -17.89 -36.24
CA GLN A 71 6.71 -17.04 -35.06
C GLN A 71 5.38 -16.36 -34.71
N ASN A 72 4.71 -15.76 -35.69
CA ASN A 72 3.40 -15.12 -35.50
C ASN A 72 2.34 -16.12 -35.04
N ARG A 73 2.36 -17.35 -35.58
CA ARG A 73 1.45 -18.41 -35.16
C ARG A 73 1.72 -18.85 -33.71
N ALA A 74 2.99 -18.96 -33.32
CA ALA A 74 3.36 -19.27 -31.93
C ALA A 74 2.90 -18.17 -30.98
N LEU A 75 3.16 -16.90 -31.31
CA LEU A 75 2.73 -15.75 -30.52
C LEU A 75 1.21 -15.70 -30.35
N LYS A 76 0.44 -15.90 -31.42
CA LYS A 76 -1.02 -15.92 -31.36
C LYS A 76 -1.56 -17.04 -30.46
N ARG A 77 -0.88 -18.20 -30.44
CA ARG A 77 -1.23 -19.30 -29.54
C ARG A 77 -0.92 -18.94 -28.08
N ASP A 78 0.25 -18.36 -27.84
CA ASP A 78 0.67 -17.94 -26.50
C ASP A 78 -0.22 -16.84 -25.93
N THR A 79 -0.70 -15.89 -26.75
CA THR A 79 -1.70 -14.89 -26.32
C THR A 79 -2.96 -15.56 -25.78
N LYS A 80 -3.48 -16.58 -26.49
CA LYS A 80 -4.66 -17.31 -26.01
C LYS A 80 -4.39 -18.04 -24.70
N ILE A 81 -3.23 -18.68 -24.57
CA ILE A 81 -2.80 -19.34 -23.33
C ILE A 81 -2.71 -18.31 -22.18
N TYR A 82 -2.24 -17.10 -22.46
CA TYR A 82 -2.14 -16.02 -21.49
C TYR A 82 -3.51 -15.53 -21.02
N ASP A 83 -4.47 -15.34 -21.93
CA ASP A 83 -5.85 -14.96 -21.57
C ASP A 83 -6.52 -16.01 -20.66
N GLU A 84 -6.30 -17.29 -20.97
CA GLU A 84 -6.79 -18.38 -20.13
C GLU A 84 -6.06 -18.43 -18.78
N MET A 85 -4.74 -18.14 -18.73
CA MET A 85 -3.97 -18.05 -17.49
C MET A 85 -4.46 -16.90 -16.59
N ILE A 86 -4.77 -15.74 -17.17
CA ILE A 86 -5.41 -14.62 -16.44
C ILE A 86 -6.71 -15.11 -15.81
N SER A 87 -7.56 -15.77 -16.60
CA SER A 87 -8.84 -16.28 -16.13
C SER A 87 -8.67 -17.27 -14.97
N GLU A 88 -7.72 -18.21 -15.10
CA GLU A 88 -7.41 -19.18 -14.04
C GLU A 88 -6.93 -18.50 -12.75
N ILE A 89 -5.99 -17.57 -12.84
CA ILE A 89 -5.45 -16.86 -11.68
C ILE A 89 -6.52 -16.00 -10.99
N MET A 90 -7.37 -15.33 -11.77
CA MET A 90 -8.49 -14.55 -11.24
C MET A 90 -9.55 -15.42 -10.57
N LEU A 91 -9.72 -16.66 -11.02
CA LEU A 91 -10.60 -17.66 -10.39
C LEU A 91 -9.93 -18.42 -9.23
N GLY A 92 -8.65 -18.16 -8.95
CA GLY A 92 -7.92 -18.78 -7.84
C GLY A 92 -7.30 -20.15 -8.12
N PHE A 93 -7.17 -20.53 -9.40
CA PHE A 93 -6.51 -21.76 -9.80
C PHE A 93 -4.99 -21.61 -9.94
N ASP A 94 -4.29 -22.73 -9.76
CA ASP A 94 -2.84 -22.82 -9.97
C ASP A 94 -2.53 -23.07 -11.44
N SER A 95 -2.14 -22.00 -12.12
CA SER A 95 -1.80 -22.07 -13.54
C SER A 95 -0.31 -22.36 -13.74
N ASN A 96 -0.02 -23.55 -14.26
CA ASN A 96 1.31 -23.98 -14.69
C ASN A 96 1.47 -23.88 -16.22
N LYS A 97 0.81 -22.92 -16.85
CA LYS A 97 0.84 -22.75 -18.30
C LYS A 97 2.24 -22.33 -18.77
N GLU A 98 2.75 -23.05 -19.76
CA GLU A 98 4.04 -22.76 -20.39
C GLU A 98 3.82 -22.08 -21.74
N PHE A 99 4.66 -21.08 -22.02
CA PHE A 99 4.64 -20.31 -23.26
C PHE A 99 5.74 -20.79 -24.20
N LYS A 100 5.44 -20.85 -25.50
CA LYS A 100 6.45 -21.22 -26.51
C LYS A 100 7.47 -20.10 -26.75
N THR A 101 7.03 -18.87 -26.56
CA THR A 101 7.83 -17.66 -26.79
C THR A 101 8.24 -17.03 -25.47
N LYS A 102 9.51 -16.60 -25.39
CA LYS A 102 10.06 -15.87 -24.23
C LYS A 102 9.40 -14.51 -23.98
N ALA A 103 8.56 -14.05 -24.90
CA ALA A 103 7.87 -12.76 -24.81
C ALA A 103 6.94 -12.68 -23.58
N PHE A 104 6.42 -13.83 -23.12
CA PHE A 104 5.47 -13.90 -22.00
C PHE A 104 6.11 -14.29 -20.67
N ASP A 105 7.41 -14.64 -20.62
CA ASP A 105 8.08 -15.08 -19.39
C ASP A 105 7.88 -14.06 -18.25
N ASN A 106 8.25 -12.79 -18.47
CA ASN A 106 8.10 -11.74 -17.45
C ASN A 106 6.63 -11.44 -17.12
N ALA A 107 5.77 -11.39 -18.15
CA ALA A 107 4.36 -11.06 -17.98
C ALA A 107 3.62 -12.12 -17.15
N SER A 108 3.91 -13.41 -17.41
CA SER A 108 3.35 -14.54 -16.67
C SER A 108 3.75 -14.54 -15.20
N GLU A 109 5.00 -14.22 -14.90
CA GLU A 109 5.52 -14.16 -13.54
C GLU A 109 4.94 -12.97 -12.75
N VAL A 110 4.82 -11.80 -13.39
CA VAL A 110 4.12 -10.64 -12.79
C VAL A 110 2.65 -10.96 -12.58
N LEU A 111 1.97 -11.59 -13.54
CA LEU A 111 0.56 -11.95 -13.44
C LEU A 111 0.30 -12.88 -12.25
N LYS A 112 1.14 -13.90 -12.04
CA LYS A 112 1.07 -14.75 -10.85
C LYS A 112 1.11 -13.89 -9.59
N SER A 113 2.09 -12.98 -9.49
CA SER A 113 2.28 -12.12 -8.32
C SER A 113 1.11 -11.16 -8.03
N LEU A 114 0.29 -10.87 -9.04
CA LEU A 114 -0.90 -10.01 -8.93
C LEU A 114 -2.16 -10.80 -8.55
N SER A 115 -2.05 -12.10 -8.29
CA SER A 115 -3.17 -12.92 -7.85
C SER A 115 -3.81 -12.33 -6.59
N PRO A 116 -5.14 -12.10 -6.58
CA PRO A 116 -5.82 -11.59 -5.39
C PRO A 116 -5.93 -12.65 -4.27
N TRP A 117 -5.69 -13.93 -4.60
CA TRP A 117 -5.88 -15.06 -3.69
C TRP A 117 -4.58 -15.54 -3.04
N LYS A 118 -3.43 -15.23 -3.65
CA LYS A 118 -2.12 -15.73 -3.23
C LYS A 118 -1.15 -14.60 -2.96
N ASN A 119 -0.58 -14.57 -1.76
CA ASN A 119 0.55 -13.72 -1.44
C ASN A 119 1.83 -14.40 -1.92
N ILE A 120 2.33 -13.99 -3.08
CA ILE A 120 3.58 -14.51 -3.62
C ILE A 120 4.74 -13.68 -3.10
N ASP A 121 5.74 -14.37 -2.55
CA ASP A 121 6.86 -13.72 -1.89
C ASP A 121 7.99 -13.30 -2.81
N HIS A 122 8.06 -13.85 -4.02
CA HIS A 122 9.12 -13.60 -4.98
C HIS A 122 8.64 -13.85 -6.41
N ILE A 123 9.22 -13.12 -7.37
CA ILE A 123 8.99 -13.31 -8.81
C ILE A 123 10.23 -13.97 -9.41
N ASN A 124 10.06 -15.06 -10.17
CA ASN A 124 11.16 -15.73 -10.86
C ASN A 124 11.42 -15.12 -12.24
N SER A 125 11.54 -13.80 -12.31
CA SER A 125 11.79 -13.06 -13.56
C SER A 125 13.29 -12.98 -13.86
N LYS A 126 13.68 -13.07 -15.13
CA LYS A 126 15.08 -12.81 -15.55
C LYS A 126 15.41 -11.32 -15.58
N ASN A 127 14.40 -10.46 -15.52
CA ASN A 127 14.58 -9.02 -15.49
C ASN A 127 14.81 -8.56 -14.03
N GLU A 128 16.02 -8.10 -13.74
CA GLU A 128 16.43 -7.63 -12.41
C GLU A 128 15.66 -6.38 -11.97
N ASP A 129 15.39 -5.44 -12.88
CA ASP A 129 14.62 -4.22 -12.58
C ASP A 129 13.20 -4.57 -12.11
N LEU A 130 12.56 -5.55 -12.75
CA LEU A 130 11.22 -6.00 -12.35
C LEU A 130 11.23 -6.67 -10.97
N LYS A 131 12.25 -7.45 -10.66
CA LYS A 131 12.43 -8.06 -9.33
C LYS A 131 12.61 -6.98 -8.26
N GLU A 132 13.41 -5.96 -8.55
CA GLU A 132 13.66 -4.87 -7.62
C GLU A 132 12.37 -4.05 -7.36
N ILE A 133 11.65 -3.67 -8.42
CA ILE A 133 10.36 -2.95 -8.27
C ILE A 133 9.37 -3.79 -7.47
N PHE A 134 9.28 -5.10 -7.74
CA PHE A 134 8.39 -5.99 -7.00
C PHE A 134 8.71 -6.01 -5.51
N ASN A 135 9.99 -6.17 -5.15
CA ASN A 135 10.42 -6.18 -3.75
C ASN A 135 10.11 -4.84 -3.06
N ILE A 136 10.35 -3.71 -3.74
CA ILE A 136 10.02 -2.37 -3.21
C ILE A 136 8.52 -2.25 -2.92
N VAL A 137 7.66 -2.68 -3.83
CA VAL A 137 6.21 -2.64 -3.64
C VAL A 137 5.77 -3.58 -2.52
N LYS A 138 6.36 -4.76 -2.42
CA LYS A 138 6.09 -5.74 -1.37
C LYS A 138 6.48 -5.19 0.00
N ASP A 139 7.70 -4.70 0.15
CA ASP A 139 8.23 -4.17 1.39
C ASP A 139 7.42 -2.94 1.85
N ALA A 140 7.05 -2.06 0.93
CA ALA A 140 6.15 -0.94 1.21
C ALA A 140 4.77 -1.41 1.69
N LYS A 141 4.19 -2.47 1.12
CA LYS A 141 2.92 -3.03 1.61
C LYS A 141 3.05 -3.67 3.00
N ASN A 142 4.21 -4.22 3.30
CA ASN A 142 4.51 -4.86 4.59
C ASN A 142 4.88 -3.86 5.70
N GLY A 143 4.80 -2.55 5.45
CA GLY A 143 5.09 -1.53 6.45
C GLY A 143 6.57 -1.13 6.55
N ILE A 144 7.43 -1.64 5.66
CA ILE A 144 8.86 -1.35 5.67
C ILE A 144 9.11 -0.07 4.84
N PRO A 145 9.85 0.92 5.36
CA PRO A 145 10.28 2.07 4.57
C PRO A 145 11.26 1.66 3.48
N VAL A 146 11.03 2.15 2.27
CA VAL A 146 11.82 1.83 1.07
C VAL A 146 12.36 3.09 0.40
N ASP A 147 13.50 2.98 -0.28
CA ASP A 147 14.02 4.08 -1.08
C ASP A 147 13.38 4.11 -2.48
N ILE A 148 12.53 5.11 -2.68
CA ILE A 148 11.81 5.36 -3.93
C ILE A 148 12.33 6.61 -4.66
N LYS A 149 13.40 7.26 -4.17
CA LYS A 149 13.90 8.53 -4.74
C LYS A 149 14.29 8.39 -6.21
N LYS A 150 14.87 7.25 -6.57
CA LYS A 150 15.32 6.95 -7.94
C LYS A 150 14.20 6.98 -8.98
N TYR A 151 12.95 6.73 -8.57
CA TYR A 151 11.79 6.70 -9.47
C TYR A 151 11.08 8.03 -9.63
N LYS A 152 11.45 9.07 -8.85
CA LYS A 152 10.86 10.42 -8.92
C LYS A 152 9.32 10.40 -8.93
N LEU A 153 8.72 9.64 -8.01
CA LEU A 153 7.28 9.47 -7.95
C LEU A 153 6.55 10.78 -7.55
N PRO A 154 5.37 11.07 -8.13
CA PRO A 154 4.52 12.15 -7.68
C PRO A 154 4.07 11.98 -6.23
N LYS A 155 3.81 13.08 -5.52
CA LYS A 155 3.36 13.06 -4.11
C LYS A 155 1.98 12.40 -3.92
N GLU A 156 1.17 12.35 -4.97
CA GLU A 156 -0.16 11.71 -4.98
C GLU A 156 -0.08 10.21 -5.24
N ASN A 157 1.10 9.67 -5.58
CA ASN A 157 1.26 8.27 -5.90
C ASN A 157 0.97 7.38 -4.68
N PRO A 158 0.19 6.29 -4.82
CA PRO A 158 -0.14 5.39 -3.71
C PRO A 158 1.09 4.81 -3.01
N LEU A 159 2.14 4.45 -3.76
CA LEU A 159 3.39 3.92 -3.18
C LEU A 159 4.15 5.00 -2.40
N TYR A 160 4.13 6.24 -2.88
CA TYR A 160 4.73 7.37 -2.17
C TYR A 160 3.99 7.60 -0.83
N ILE A 161 2.66 7.67 -0.88
CA ILE A 161 1.83 7.86 0.31
C ILE A 161 2.06 6.72 1.31
N GLN A 162 2.00 5.47 0.86
CA GLN A 162 2.24 4.30 1.72
C GLN A 162 3.63 4.33 2.34
N ASN A 163 4.66 4.66 1.56
CA ASN A 163 6.03 4.72 2.07
C ASN A 163 6.22 5.83 3.11
N GLU A 164 5.60 7.00 2.91
CA GLU A 164 5.61 8.07 3.92
C GLU A 164 4.89 7.63 5.21
N LEU A 165 3.75 6.94 5.11
CA LEU A 165 3.07 6.37 6.27
C LEU A 165 3.93 5.33 7.00
N ASN A 166 4.64 4.48 6.26
CA ASN A 166 5.57 3.51 6.85
C ASN A 166 6.72 4.19 7.60
N LYS A 167 7.30 5.25 7.02
CA LYS A 167 8.35 6.05 7.67
C LYS A 167 7.85 6.65 8.98
N ILE A 168 6.64 7.22 9.00
CA ILE A 168 6.00 7.75 10.21
C ILE A 168 5.84 6.66 11.28
N ALA A 169 5.46 5.45 10.87
CA ALA A 169 5.18 4.36 11.79
C ALA A 169 6.46 3.73 12.39
N THR A 170 7.53 3.64 11.60
CA THR A 170 8.71 2.80 11.93
C THR A 170 9.97 3.60 12.25
N LEU A 171 10.23 4.73 11.58
CA LEU A 171 11.43 5.53 11.85
C LEU A 171 11.25 6.31 13.14
N ALA A 172 12.25 6.23 14.03
CA ALA A 172 12.30 7.05 15.24
C ALA A 172 12.31 8.54 14.87
N ASP A 173 11.54 9.33 15.61
CA ASP A 173 11.46 10.79 15.51
C ASP A 173 11.02 11.41 14.16
N TYR A 174 10.86 10.63 13.09
CA TYR A 174 10.43 11.15 11.78
C TYR A 174 9.06 11.84 11.83
N TYR A 175 8.15 11.34 12.68
CA TYR A 175 6.86 11.97 12.92
C TYR A 175 7.01 13.39 13.51
N LEU A 176 8.06 13.68 14.31
CA LEU A 176 8.32 15.02 14.83
C LEU A 176 8.78 15.97 13.72
N ASP A 177 9.57 15.48 12.76
CA ASP A 177 10.03 16.29 11.64
C ASP A 177 8.87 16.69 10.73
N ILE A 178 7.90 15.80 10.51
CA ILE A 178 6.66 16.13 9.80
C ILE A 178 5.87 17.21 10.56
N LEU A 179 5.75 17.09 11.88
CA LEU A 179 4.99 18.05 12.70
C LEU A 179 5.68 19.42 12.82
N LYS A 180 7.01 19.48 12.73
CA LYS A 180 7.78 20.74 12.69
C LYS A 180 7.73 21.42 11.32
N SER A 181 7.53 20.64 10.26
CA SER A 181 7.52 21.14 8.90
C SER A 181 6.25 21.97 8.62
N ASN A 182 6.36 22.99 7.76
CA ASN A 182 5.23 23.89 7.50
C ASN A 182 4.03 23.12 6.92
N SER A 183 2.89 23.19 7.62
CA SER A 183 1.70 22.37 7.39
C SER A 183 1.02 22.63 6.04
N GLU A 184 1.26 23.79 5.42
CA GLU A 184 0.59 24.20 4.17
C GLU A 184 0.94 23.31 2.96
N ASN A 185 2.11 22.68 2.95
CA ASN A 185 2.60 21.89 1.81
C ASN A 185 2.56 20.37 2.05
N ILE A 186 1.98 19.95 3.17
CA ILE A 186 2.01 18.55 3.64
C ILE A 186 0.60 17.98 3.55
N ASN A 187 0.50 16.73 3.09
CA ASN A 187 -0.78 16.04 3.04
C ASN A 187 -1.35 15.93 4.48
N PRO A 188 -2.59 16.39 4.73
CA PRO A 188 -3.19 16.38 6.06
C PRO A 188 -3.21 14.98 6.69
N LEU A 189 -3.29 13.92 5.87
CA LEU A 189 -3.22 12.53 6.34
C LEU A 189 -1.92 12.23 7.11
N PHE A 190 -0.79 12.76 6.64
CA PHE A 190 0.51 12.55 7.29
C PHE A 190 0.57 13.25 8.64
N ILE A 191 -0.02 14.44 8.75
CA ILE A 191 -0.09 15.19 10.00
C ILE A 191 -0.92 14.42 11.03
N THR A 192 -2.10 13.92 10.63
CA THR A 192 -2.96 13.13 11.52
C THR A 192 -2.25 11.88 12.02
N LYS A 193 -1.61 11.12 11.11
CA LYS A 193 -0.87 9.90 11.48
C LYS A 193 0.35 10.18 12.34
N ALA A 194 1.06 11.28 12.09
CA ALA A 194 2.16 11.72 12.93
C ALA A 194 1.70 12.11 14.34
N LYS A 195 0.54 12.78 14.48
CA LYS A 195 -0.07 13.08 15.79
C LYS A 195 -0.49 11.81 16.53
N GLU A 196 -1.11 10.84 15.86
CA GLU A 196 -1.43 9.53 16.45
C GLU A 196 -0.18 8.81 16.97
N LYS A 197 0.91 8.83 16.20
CA LYS A 197 2.20 8.27 16.62
C LYS A 197 2.80 9.03 17.82
N LEU A 198 2.72 10.36 17.82
CA LEU A 198 3.17 11.21 18.92
C LEU A 198 2.39 10.90 20.21
N ILE A 199 1.07 10.74 20.15
CA ILE A 199 0.24 10.44 21.32
C ILE A 199 0.54 9.03 21.88
N SER A 200 0.87 8.07 21.02
CA SER A 200 1.15 6.69 21.44
C SER A 200 2.58 6.47 21.94
N THR A 201 3.57 7.26 21.51
CA THR A 201 5.00 7.00 21.82
C THR A 201 5.78 8.21 22.32
N GLY A 202 5.30 9.43 22.09
CA GLY A 202 6.00 10.66 22.44
C GLY A 202 6.04 10.96 23.93
N ASN A 203 6.89 11.92 24.30
CA ASN A 203 6.98 12.50 25.64
C ASN A 203 5.94 13.63 25.83
N TYR A 204 5.69 14.01 27.09
CA TYR A 204 4.69 15.02 27.45
C TYR A 204 4.96 16.39 26.80
N GLU A 205 6.21 16.84 26.80
CA GLU A 205 6.60 18.14 26.23
C GLU A 205 6.26 18.25 24.73
N ASN A 206 6.58 17.24 23.93
CA ASN A 206 6.28 17.26 22.51
C ASN A 206 4.77 17.13 22.27
N ILE A 207 4.06 16.30 23.04
CA ILE A 207 2.60 16.16 22.93
C ILE A 207 1.92 17.51 23.15
N MET A 208 2.28 18.23 24.22
CA MET A 208 1.68 19.53 24.53
C MET A 208 2.08 20.65 23.57
N LYS A 209 3.23 20.51 22.90
CA LYS A 209 3.72 21.48 21.92
C LYS A 209 2.99 21.41 20.58
N PHE A 210 2.65 20.20 20.11
CA PHE A 210 2.06 19.97 18.78
C PHE A 210 0.54 19.78 18.79
N ASN A 211 -0.08 19.76 19.98
CA ASN A 211 -1.51 19.59 20.16
C ASN A 211 -2.10 20.70 21.03
N ASP A 212 -3.05 21.44 20.47
CA ASP A 212 -3.78 22.48 21.18
C ASP A 212 -4.94 21.93 22.02
N SER A 213 -5.60 20.87 21.53
CA SER A 213 -6.68 20.16 22.18
C SER A 213 -6.60 18.65 21.95
N PHE A 214 -7.28 17.88 22.80
CA PHE A 214 -7.33 16.42 22.71
C PHE A 214 -8.78 15.93 22.69
N THR A 215 -9.02 14.89 21.90
CA THR A 215 -10.29 14.15 21.96
C THR A 215 -10.32 13.24 23.19
N GLU A 216 -11.52 12.81 23.61
CA GLU A 216 -11.70 11.87 24.71
C GLU A 216 -10.85 10.60 24.53
N ALA A 217 -10.87 9.99 23.34
CA ALA A 217 -10.08 8.80 23.03
C ALA A 217 -8.56 9.03 23.18
N GLN A 218 -8.05 10.17 22.69
CA GLN A 218 -6.64 10.52 22.83
C GLN A 218 -6.24 10.73 24.29
N THR A 219 -7.13 11.35 25.06
CA THR A 219 -6.93 11.61 26.49
C THR A 219 -6.84 10.32 27.28
N LEU A 220 -7.74 9.37 27.02
CA LEU A 220 -7.71 8.04 27.63
C LEU A 220 -6.42 7.29 27.28
N ILE A 221 -5.92 7.40 26.05
CA ILE A 221 -4.62 6.81 25.67
C ILE A 221 -3.49 7.42 26.50
N LEU A 222 -3.41 8.76 26.60
CA LEU A 222 -2.36 9.43 27.39
C LEU A 222 -2.43 9.05 28.87
N ILE A 223 -3.62 8.93 29.43
CA ILE A 223 -3.83 8.54 30.83
C ILE A 223 -3.41 7.10 31.04
N ASN A 224 -3.81 6.18 30.15
CA ASN A 224 -3.38 4.78 30.21
C ASN A 224 -1.86 4.63 30.10
N ARG A 225 -1.21 5.43 29.23
CA ARG A 225 0.26 5.48 29.14
C ARG A 225 0.89 5.95 30.44
N HIS A 226 0.36 7.00 31.06
CA HIS A 226 0.89 7.52 32.32
C HIS A 226 0.78 6.52 33.48
N ILE A 227 -0.29 5.74 33.45
CA ILE A 227 -0.66 4.74 34.44
C ILE A 227 0.09 3.42 34.25
N ASN A 228 0.62 3.16 33.05
CA ASN A 228 1.34 1.94 32.72
C ASN A 228 2.79 2.03 33.21
N LYS A 229 3.18 1.14 34.14
CA LYS A 229 4.53 1.15 34.74
C LYS A 229 5.64 0.76 33.77
N ASP A 230 5.28 0.08 32.67
CA ASP A 230 6.24 -0.32 31.64
C ASP A 230 6.44 0.77 30.56
N ASP A 231 5.61 1.83 30.56
CA ASP A 231 5.78 2.99 29.70
C ASP A 231 6.66 4.04 30.41
N LYS A 232 7.48 4.76 29.64
CA LYS A 232 8.32 5.86 30.15
C LYS A 232 7.58 7.19 30.23
N PHE A 233 6.30 7.20 29.86
CA PHE A 233 5.48 8.39 29.84
C PHE A 233 5.02 8.75 31.27
N GLU A 234 5.57 9.82 31.83
CA GLU A 234 5.16 10.35 33.12
C GLU A 234 4.62 11.77 32.96
N ILE A 235 3.45 12.02 33.53
CA ILE A 235 2.87 13.36 33.67
C ILE A 235 3.12 13.80 35.12
N LYS A 236 3.70 14.98 35.32
CA LYS A 236 3.85 15.52 36.68
C LYS A 236 2.46 15.87 37.23
N GLN A 237 2.29 15.76 38.54
CA GLN A 237 0.99 15.98 39.19
C GLN A 237 0.37 17.36 38.87
N GLY A 238 1.18 18.43 38.78
CA GLY A 238 0.70 19.77 38.39
C GLY A 238 0.35 19.91 36.90
N GLU A 239 0.85 19.02 36.04
CA GLU A 239 0.65 19.01 34.60
C GLU A 239 -0.61 18.23 34.20
N LEU A 240 -1.02 17.23 34.99
CA LEU A 240 -2.22 16.43 34.75
C LEU A 240 -3.48 17.31 34.66
N LEU A 241 -3.60 18.29 35.55
CA LEU A 241 -4.72 19.23 35.56
C LEU A 241 -4.73 20.11 34.29
N ASN A 242 -3.56 20.49 33.78
CA ASN A 242 -3.46 21.27 32.54
C ASN A 242 -3.81 20.43 31.31
N LEU A 243 -3.44 19.15 31.29
CA LEU A 243 -3.86 18.22 30.24
C LEU A 243 -5.37 18.07 30.25
N LEU A 244 -5.98 17.72 31.40
CA LEU A 244 -7.42 17.49 31.52
C LEU A 244 -8.26 18.74 31.20
N LYS A 245 -7.74 19.95 31.43
CA LYS A 245 -8.39 21.20 31.02
C LYS A 245 -8.41 21.42 29.50
N LYS A 246 -7.45 20.86 28.75
CA LYS A 246 -7.39 20.95 27.28
C LYS A 246 -8.18 19.85 26.56
N CYS A 247 -8.80 18.96 27.31
CA CYS A 247 -9.56 17.83 26.78
C CYS A 247 -11.05 18.17 26.76
N ASP A 248 -11.71 17.91 25.63
CA ASP A 248 -13.17 17.93 25.58
C ASP A 248 -13.69 16.54 26.00
N LEU A 249 -13.88 16.38 27.31
CA LEU A 249 -14.33 15.14 27.93
C LEU A 249 -15.84 15.18 28.18
N SER A 250 -16.51 14.05 27.93
CA SER A 250 -17.86 13.80 28.42
C SER A 250 -17.86 13.58 29.94
N GLU A 251 -19.04 13.66 30.57
CA GLU A 251 -19.22 13.31 31.99
C GLU A 251 -18.71 11.89 32.29
N ASN A 252 -19.03 10.94 31.42
CA ASN A 252 -18.58 9.55 31.51
C ASN A 252 -17.05 9.44 31.32
N GLY A 253 -16.48 10.20 30.38
CA GLY A 253 -15.03 10.28 30.19
C GLY A 253 -14.30 10.69 31.47
N PHE A 254 -14.80 11.70 32.19
CA PHE A 254 -14.23 12.09 33.49
C PHE A 254 -14.35 10.98 34.55
N ILE A 255 -15.48 10.25 34.59
CA ILE A 255 -15.67 9.13 35.53
C ILE A 255 -14.70 7.99 35.23
N ILE A 256 -14.52 7.62 33.95
CA ILE A 256 -13.55 6.58 33.54
C ILE A 256 -12.14 6.97 33.97
N ILE A 257 -11.77 8.24 33.79
CA ILE A 257 -10.46 8.74 34.22
C ILE A 257 -10.30 8.64 35.74
N ALA A 258 -11.31 9.05 36.51
CA ALA A 258 -11.32 8.94 37.96
C ALA A 258 -11.14 7.48 38.42
N GLN A 259 -11.87 6.54 37.82
CA GLN A 259 -11.74 5.10 38.07
C GLN A 259 -10.33 4.58 37.78
N THR A 260 -9.70 5.05 36.69
CA THR A 260 -8.38 4.58 36.29
C THR A 260 -7.30 5.04 37.28
N PHE A 261 -7.44 6.24 37.85
CA PHE A 261 -6.49 6.81 38.82
C PHE A 261 -6.65 6.29 40.26
N GLN A 262 -7.83 5.78 40.63
CA GLN A 262 -8.21 5.35 41.98
C GLN A 262 -7.18 4.43 42.67
N ASN A 263 -6.49 3.58 41.90
CA ASN A 263 -5.53 2.60 42.44
C ASN A 263 -4.05 2.99 42.21
N LYS A 264 -3.78 4.16 41.61
CA LYS A 264 -2.44 4.52 41.12
C LYS A 264 -1.93 5.89 41.55
N ILE A 265 -2.81 6.77 42.01
CA ILE A 265 -2.46 8.09 42.54
C ILE A 265 -2.86 8.17 44.02
N PRO A 266 -2.11 8.91 44.88
CA PRO A 266 -2.53 9.16 46.25
C PRO A 266 -3.94 9.75 46.34
N PRO A 267 -4.79 9.27 47.27
CA PRO A 267 -6.17 9.73 47.46
C PRO A 267 -6.37 11.25 47.55
N GLU A 268 -5.47 11.94 48.26
CA GLU A 268 -5.53 13.39 48.44
C GLU A 268 -5.26 14.14 47.13
N ALA A 269 -4.30 13.65 46.35
CA ALA A 269 -3.88 14.23 45.08
C ALA A 269 -4.98 14.14 44.01
N ILE A 270 -5.62 12.98 43.89
CA ILE A 270 -6.70 12.78 42.93
C ILE A 270 -7.94 13.60 43.32
N MET A 271 -8.28 13.64 44.61
CA MET A 271 -9.39 14.44 45.13
C MET A 271 -9.18 15.93 44.81
N GLN A 272 -8.01 16.50 45.11
CA GLN A 272 -7.71 17.90 44.82
C GLN A 272 -7.78 18.20 43.32
N THR A 273 -7.29 17.28 42.48
CA THR A 273 -7.31 17.44 41.03
C THR A 273 -8.74 17.53 40.50
N PHE A 274 -9.62 16.62 40.92
CA PHE A 274 -11.01 16.60 40.47
C PHE A 274 -11.87 17.71 41.10
N LYS A 275 -11.60 18.11 42.34
CA LYS A 275 -12.22 19.30 42.96
C LYS A 275 -11.94 20.56 42.15
N ASN A 276 -10.69 20.73 41.75
CA ASN A 276 -10.30 21.85 40.92
C ASN A 276 -10.96 21.75 39.54
N LEU A 277 -10.94 20.58 38.89
CA LEU A 277 -11.57 20.37 37.58
C LEU A 277 -13.08 20.65 37.58
N SER A 278 -13.80 20.22 38.62
CA SER A 278 -15.23 20.45 38.75
C SER A 278 -15.59 21.93 38.88
N SER A 279 -14.69 22.73 39.47
CA SER A 279 -14.82 24.19 39.54
C SER A 279 -14.66 24.87 38.16
N TYR A 280 -13.96 24.24 37.21
CA TYR A 280 -13.77 24.76 35.85
C TYR A 280 -14.78 24.20 34.84
N ASN A 281 -15.23 22.96 35.02
CA ASN A 281 -16.10 22.25 34.08
C ASN A 281 -17.16 21.46 34.84
N GLN A 282 -18.42 21.84 34.68
CA GLN A 282 -19.57 21.19 35.31
C GLN A 282 -19.64 19.69 35.01
N LYS A 283 -19.19 19.24 33.83
CA LYS A 283 -19.16 17.81 33.46
C LYS A 283 -18.25 16.98 34.37
N ALA A 284 -17.25 17.60 35.01
CA ALA A 284 -16.34 16.92 35.93
C ALA A 284 -16.93 16.76 37.35
N GLN A 285 -18.06 17.40 37.66
CA GLN A 285 -18.70 17.34 38.98
C GLN A 285 -19.11 15.90 39.34
N LYS A 286 -19.69 15.13 38.40
CA LYS A 286 -20.04 13.71 38.64
C LYS A 286 -18.82 12.85 38.98
N ALA A 287 -17.68 13.09 38.31
CA ALA A 287 -16.45 12.37 38.60
C ALA A 287 -15.82 12.78 39.94
N TYR A 288 -15.98 14.04 40.36
CA TYR A 288 -15.58 14.48 41.70
C TYR A 288 -16.42 13.79 42.79
N LEU A 289 -17.74 13.74 42.62
CA LEU A 289 -18.64 13.00 43.53
C LEU A 289 -18.31 11.50 43.59
N TYR A 290 -17.92 10.91 42.44
CA TYR A 290 -17.45 9.53 42.38
C TYR A 290 -16.23 9.31 43.30
N ILE A 291 -15.23 10.19 43.22
CA ILE A 291 -14.03 10.11 44.06
C ILE A 291 -14.37 10.31 45.54
N LEU A 292 -15.18 11.31 45.87
CA LEU A 292 -15.60 11.54 47.26
C LEU A 292 -16.31 10.33 47.86
N TYR A 293 -17.19 9.68 47.08
CA TYR A 293 -17.89 8.48 47.52
C TYR A 293 -16.92 7.33 47.79
N ASP A 294 -15.95 7.14 46.89
CA ASP A 294 -14.94 6.10 47.04
C ASP A 294 -14.05 6.32 48.27
N LEU A 295 -13.64 7.58 48.50
CA LEU A 295 -12.90 8.00 49.69
C LEU A 295 -13.75 8.05 50.96
N GLN A 296 -15.04 7.72 50.87
CA GLN A 296 -16.02 7.72 51.96
C GLN A 296 -16.24 9.09 52.62
N MET A 297 -16.02 10.17 51.87
CA MET A 297 -16.21 11.55 52.32
C MET A 297 -17.67 11.98 52.16
N LEU A 298 -18.57 11.29 52.86
CA LEU A 298 -20.02 11.41 52.66
C LEU A 298 -20.59 12.80 52.99
N ASP A 299 -19.99 13.50 53.96
CA ASP A 299 -20.47 14.80 54.38
C ASP A 299 -20.28 15.84 53.26
N GLU A 300 -19.17 15.79 52.52
CA GLU A 300 -18.94 16.64 51.35
C GLU A 300 -19.91 16.33 50.21
N ILE A 301 -20.25 15.04 50.01
CA ILE A 301 -21.23 14.62 49.00
C ILE A 301 -22.60 15.18 49.37
N ARG A 302 -23.01 15.07 50.64
CA ARG A 302 -24.29 15.60 51.12
C ARG A 302 -24.38 17.11 50.92
N GLU A 303 -23.31 17.84 51.21
CA GLU A 303 -23.27 19.29 50.99
C GLU A 303 -23.52 19.62 49.52
N ILE A 304 -22.79 18.99 48.60
CA ILE A 304 -22.91 19.24 47.16
C ILE A 304 -24.30 18.83 46.64
N VAL A 305 -24.79 17.65 47.01
CA VAL A 305 -26.08 17.12 46.55
C VAL A 305 -27.27 17.89 47.12
N SER A 306 -27.18 18.37 48.36
CA SER A 306 -28.21 19.21 48.99
C SER A 306 -28.35 20.60 48.35
N SER A 307 -27.28 21.06 47.70
CA SER A 307 -27.24 22.34 46.98
C SER A 307 -27.64 22.24 45.49
N SER A 308 -27.92 21.02 45.00
CA SER A 308 -28.28 20.75 43.59
C SER A 308 -29.79 20.55 43.38
N GLU A 309 -30.27 20.69 42.14
CA GLU A 309 -31.68 20.49 41.80
C GLU A 309 -32.14 19.03 42.04
N ASP A 310 -33.45 18.81 42.14
CA ASP A 310 -34.01 17.52 42.58
C ASP A 310 -33.69 16.35 41.64
N ASP A 311 -33.57 16.59 40.34
CA ASP A 311 -33.24 15.57 39.33
C ASP A 311 -31.73 15.35 39.12
N ASP A 312 -30.89 16.23 39.67
CA ASP A 312 -29.43 16.13 39.53
C ASP A 312 -28.85 15.06 40.48
N TYR A 313 -27.86 14.30 39.97
CA TYR A 313 -27.05 13.32 40.73
C TYR A 313 -27.87 12.22 41.44
N LEU A 314 -28.95 11.75 40.82
CA LEU A 314 -29.85 10.73 41.37
C LEU A 314 -29.11 9.45 41.82
N GLU A 315 -28.05 9.06 41.13
CA GLU A 315 -27.21 7.91 41.49
C GLU A 315 -26.55 8.11 42.85
N PHE A 316 -26.05 9.31 43.13
CA PHE A 316 -25.42 9.66 44.40
C PHE A 316 -26.45 9.82 45.52
N LYS A 317 -27.62 10.42 45.24
CA LYS A 317 -28.75 10.50 46.19
C LYS A 317 -29.20 9.09 46.62
N THR A 318 -29.34 8.18 45.66
CA THR A 318 -29.74 6.78 45.90
C THR A 318 -28.68 6.04 46.73
N MET A 319 -27.39 6.21 46.39
CA MET A 319 -26.30 5.57 47.14
C MET A 319 -26.15 6.11 48.57
N LEU A 320 -26.38 7.40 48.81
CA LEU A 320 -26.43 7.98 50.15
C LEU A 320 -27.60 7.41 50.95
N PHE A 321 -28.80 7.36 50.37
CA PHE A 321 -29.98 6.79 51.01
C PHE A 321 -29.77 5.32 51.41
N LEU A 322 -29.21 4.49 50.52
CA LEU A 322 -28.91 3.08 50.83
C LEU A 322 -27.95 2.98 52.02
N ARG A 323 -26.94 3.85 52.07
CA ARG A 323 -25.94 3.88 53.14
C ARG A 323 -26.52 4.32 54.48
N ASP A 324 -27.40 5.32 54.47
CA ASP A 324 -28.11 5.80 55.67
C ASP A 324 -29.06 4.72 56.24
N ASN A 325 -29.57 3.83 55.39
CA ASN A 325 -30.36 2.65 55.78
C ASN A 325 -29.51 1.39 56.07
N GLY A 326 -28.19 1.53 56.22
CA GLY A 326 -27.29 0.45 56.59
C GLY A 326 -26.92 -0.52 55.47
N GLN A 327 -27.30 -0.27 54.22
CA GLN A 327 -26.92 -1.07 53.06
C GLN A 327 -25.72 -0.46 52.30
N LYS A 328 -24.75 -1.29 51.90
CA LYS A 328 -23.60 -0.85 51.08
C LYS A 328 -23.84 -1.22 49.63
N ALA A 329 -23.98 -0.22 48.76
CA ALA A 329 -24.00 -0.43 47.32
C ALA A 329 -22.60 -0.19 46.72
N PRO A 330 -22.05 -1.12 45.93
CA PRO A 330 -20.79 -0.87 45.25
C PRO A 330 -20.96 0.17 44.14
N LEU A 331 -20.01 1.10 44.01
CA LEU A 331 -19.96 2.11 42.92
C LEU A 331 -20.12 1.49 41.52
N LYS A 332 -19.63 0.26 41.34
CA LYS A 332 -19.73 -0.54 40.11
C LYS A 332 -21.16 -0.90 39.71
N LEU A 333 -22.15 -0.70 40.57
CA LEU A 333 -23.56 -0.99 40.26
C LEU A 333 -24.23 0.15 39.48
N PHE A 334 -23.69 1.37 39.62
CA PHE A 334 -24.24 2.59 39.01
C PHE A 334 -23.37 3.12 37.86
N PHE A 335 -22.06 2.85 37.87
CA PHE A 335 -21.10 3.37 36.89
C PHE A 335 -20.35 2.26 36.14
N ASN A 336 -21.11 1.32 35.57
CA ASN A 336 -20.57 0.10 34.98
C ASN A 336 -20.49 0.19 33.45
N ASP A 337 -19.49 0.90 32.93
CA ASP A 337 -19.05 0.74 31.55
C ASP A 337 -17.66 0.12 31.57
N ARG A 338 -17.61 -1.21 31.53
CA ARG A 338 -16.36 -1.94 31.26
C ARG A 338 -16.05 -1.79 29.78
N PHE A 339 -14.83 -1.33 29.47
CA PHE A 339 -14.18 -1.70 28.21
C PHE A 339 -13.62 -3.13 28.32
#